data_AF-A0A7Y0CKA2-F1
#
_entry.id   AF-A0A7Y0CKA2-F1
#
_cell.length_a   1.000
_cell.length_b   1.000
_cell.length_c   1.000
_cell.angle_alpha   90.00
_cell.angle_beta   90.00
_cell.angle_gamma   90.00
#
_symmetry.space_group_name_H-M   'P 1'
#
loop_
_entity.id
_entity.type
_entity.pdbx_description
1 polymer ?
#
loop_
_entity_poly.entity_id
_entity_poly.type
_entity_poly.pdbx_seq_one_letter_code
_entity_poly.pdbx_strand_id
1 'polypeptide(L)'
;MTIPAAEWLMLTPTGVLHAFARQHPDDTELALQALLAGERSLDAEGWADKAATAPSITAQALAQGWVQLLARPLQGPDAKLDDFLQHVIASLSGERRAVLASEEGFCLGRAGVDQEEADTLSAAAADYADFAARQERRGWAGATRYVSFHADPEFLLPSYSFLPFWVDGAGYWLVLGGEPLLNNPALVELLWGIKEAGNRFSGAARL
;
A
#
# COMPACT_ATOMS: atom_id res chain seq x y z
N MET A 1 -6.37 -29.80 -27.15
CA MET A 1 -5.60 -28.96 -26.22
C MET A 1 -6.60 -28.06 -25.51
N THR A 2 -6.96 -28.41 -24.28
CA THR A 2 -7.81 -27.60 -23.40
C THR A 2 -7.05 -26.34 -23.03
N ILE A 3 -7.62 -25.19 -23.39
CA ILE A 3 -7.14 -23.86 -22.99
C ILE A 3 -7.05 -23.87 -21.45
N PRO A 4 -5.93 -23.49 -20.81
CA PRO A 4 -5.91 -23.36 -19.37
C PRO A 4 -7.02 -22.37 -18.97
N ALA A 5 -7.74 -22.67 -17.89
CA ALA A 5 -8.72 -21.73 -17.35
C ALA A 5 -8.02 -20.37 -17.17
N ALA A 6 -8.67 -19.27 -17.57
CA ALA A 6 -8.08 -17.93 -17.43
C ALA A 6 -7.61 -17.73 -15.97
N GLU A 7 -6.30 -17.66 -15.78
CA GLU A 7 -5.69 -17.40 -14.49
C GLU A 7 -5.74 -15.90 -14.26
N TRP A 8 -6.30 -15.51 -13.11
CA TRP A 8 -6.38 -14.11 -12.71
C TRP A 8 -5.10 -13.73 -11.98
N LEU A 9 -4.73 -12.46 -12.05
CA LEU A 9 -3.50 -11.93 -11.51
C LEU A 9 -3.83 -10.99 -10.36
N MET A 10 -3.05 -11.11 -9.29
CA MET A 10 -3.18 -10.25 -8.13
C MET A 10 -1.82 -9.94 -7.55
N LEU A 11 -1.67 -8.73 -7.01
CA LEU A 11 -0.46 -8.40 -6.27
C LEU A 11 -0.37 -9.24 -5.00
N THR A 12 0.84 -9.61 -4.63
CA THR A 12 1.15 -10.12 -3.29
C THR A 12 1.42 -8.96 -2.33
N PRO A 13 1.55 -9.18 -1.02
CA PRO A 13 1.97 -8.14 -0.09
C PRO A 13 3.34 -7.54 -0.46
N THR A 14 4.29 -8.37 -0.92
CA THR A 14 5.58 -7.88 -1.45
C THR A 14 5.37 -7.07 -2.74
N GLY A 15 4.45 -7.51 -3.60
CA GLY A 15 4.10 -6.80 -4.83
C GLY A 15 3.56 -5.40 -4.59
N VAL A 16 2.67 -5.21 -3.61
CA VAL A 16 2.16 -3.86 -3.28
C VAL A 16 3.24 -2.99 -2.63
N LEU A 17 4.07 -3.54 -1.75
CA LEU A 17 5.22 -2.80 -1.21
C LEU A 17 6.20 -2.37 -2.31
N HIS A 18 6.34 -3.14 -3.39
CA HIS A 18 7.15 -2.75 -4.53
C HIS A 18 6.42 -1.74 -5.43
N ALA A 19 5.17 -2.01 -5.81
CA ALA A 19 4.43 -1.21 -6.78
C ALA A 19 4.14 0.23 -6.31
N PHE A 20 3.88 0.43 -5.01
CA PHE A 20 3.50 1.73 -4.43
C PHE A 20 4.65 2.39 -3.67
N ALA A 21 5.89 2.04 -4.05
CA ALA A 21 7.09 2.34 -3.29
C ALA A 21 7.58 3.78 -3.34
N ARG A 22 7.20 4.52 -4.39
CA ARG A 22 7.78 5.81 -4.77
C ARG A 22 6.69 6.74 -5.26
N GLN A 23 6.87 8.03 -5.02
CA GLN A 23 5.98 9.08 -5.53
C GLN A 23 5.93 9.12 -7.06
N HIS A 24 7.07 8.85 -7.70
CA HIS A 24 7.23 8.82 -9.15
C HIS A 24 7.56 7.39 -9.58
N PRO A 25 6.55 6.52 -9.77
CA PRO A 25 6.77 5.14 -10.16
C PRO A 25 7.32 5.03 -11.58
N ASP A 26 8.16 4.02 -11.82
CA ASP A 26 8.59 3.65 -13.18
C ASP A 26 7.53 2.82 -13.92
N ASP A 27 7.79 2.50 -15.20
CA ASP A 27 6.85 1.76 -16.05
C ASP A 27 6.50 0.35 -15.51
N THR A 28 7.39 -0.26 -14.71
CA THR A 28 7.13 -1.56 -14.09
C THR A 28 6.22 -1.39 -12.89
N GLU A 29 6.51 -0.42 -12.03
CA GLU A 29 5.66 -0.10 -10.88
C GLU A 29 4.26 0.35 -11.32
N LEU A 30 4.16 1.22 -12.33
CA LEU A 30 2.89 1.63 -12.93
C LEU A 30 2.09 0.44 -13.47
N ALA A 31 2.74 -0.49 -14.16
CA ALA A 31 2.09 -1.71 -14.62
C ALA A 31 1.61 -2.57 -13.44
N LEU A 32 2.40 -2.74 -12.39
CA LEU A 32 1.96 -3.47 -11.20
C LEU A 32 0.76 -2.78 -10.51
N GLN A 33 0.77 -1.45 -10.37
CA GLN A 33 -0.35 -0.70 -9.81
C GLN A 33 -1.65 -0.86 -10.63
N ALA A 34 -1.54 -1.10 -11.94
CA ALA A 34 -2.68 -1.31 -12.82
C ALA A 34 -3.49 -2.57 -12.48
N LEU A 35 -2.89 -3.57 -11.80
CA LEU A 35 -3.61 -4.77 -11.33
C LEU A 35 -4.68 -4.46 -10.28
N LEU A 36 -4.61 -3.29 -9.62
CA LEU A 36 -5.59 -2.83 -8.63
C LEU A 36 -6.51 -1.73 -9.17
N ALA A 37 -6.55 -1.50 -10.49
CA ALA A 37 -7.24 -0.34 -11.10
C ALA A 37 -8.71 -0.59 -11.48
N GLY A 38 -9.35 -1.64 -10.96
CA GLY A 38 -10.75 -1.90 -11.22
C GLY A 38 -11.42 -2.69 -10.10
N GLU A 39 -12.72 -2.91 -10.26
CA GLU A 39 -13.57 -3.58 -9.27
C GLU A 39 -13.22 -5.07 -9.06
N ARG A 40 -12.44 -5.67 -9.95
CA ARG A 40 -12.02 -7.08 -9.86
C ARG A 40 -10.58 -7.27 -10.31
N SER A 41 -9.95 -8.35 -9.86
CA SER A 41 -8.64 -8.78 -10.34
C SER A 41 -8.66 -8.95 -11.86
N LEU A 42 -7.55 -8.65 -12.52
CA LEU A 42 -7.42 -8.74 -13.98
C LEU A 42 -6.87 -10.11 -14.39
N ASP A 43 -7.22 -10.59 -15.58
CA ASP A 43 -6.45 -11.63 -16.26
C ASP A 43 -5.30 -10.98 -17.06
N ALA A 44 -4.52 -11.80 -17.78
CA ALA A 44 -3.37 -11.31 -18.55
C ALA A 44 -3.78 -10.31 -19.66
N GLU A 45 -4.92 -10.53 -20.31
CA GLU A 45 -5.44 -9.64 -21.36
C GLU A 45 -5.88 -8.30 -20.75
N GLY A 46 -6.68 -8.33 -19.70
CA GLY A 46 -7.11 -7.14 -18.98
C GLY A 46 -5.95 -6.35 -18.39
N TRP A 47 -4.89 -7.02 -17.94
CA TRP A 47 -3.68 -6.34 -17.47
C TRP A 47 -2.93 -5.65 -18.63
N ALA A 48 -2.78 -6.33 -19.77
CA ALA A 48 -2.16 -5.75 -20.96
C ALA A 48 -2.91 -4.54 -21.52
N ASP A 49 -4.25 -4.56 -21.45
CA ASP A 49 -5.10 -3.43 -21.84
C ASP A 49 -4.89 -2.20 -20.96
N LYS A 50 -4.60 -2.41 -19.66
CA LYS A 50 -4.37 -1.34 -18.70
C LYS A 50 -2.93 -0.84 -18.68
N ALA A 51 -1.97 -1.71 -19.01
CA ALA A 51 -0.55 -1.40 -19.00
C ALA A 51 0.16 -2.10 -20.15
N ALA A 52 0.60 -1.32 -21.16
CA ALA A 52 1.28 -1.86 -22.34
C ALA A 52 2.60 -2.60 -22.01
N THR A 53 3.21 -2.30 -20.86
CA THR A 53 4.42 -2.97 -20.35
C THR A 53 4.13 -4.29 -19.63
N ALA A 54 2.87 -4.59 -19.29
CA ALA A 54 2.51 -5.80 -18.56
C ALA A 54 3.01 -7.11 -19.22
N PRO A 55 2.86 -7.32 -20.54
CA PRO A 55 3.32 -8.56 -21.18
C PRO A 55 4.83 -8.78 -21.05
N SER A 56 5.64 -7.72 -21.06
CA SER A 56 7.10 -7.83 -20.98
C SER A 56 7.59 -8.10 -19.55
N ILE A 57 6.86 -7.67 -18.53
CA ILE A 57 7.26 -7.85 -17.12
C ILE A 57 6.60 -9.05 -16.43
N THR A 58 5.57 -9.68 -17.03
CA THR A 58 4.76 -10.73 -16.37
C THR A 58 5.60 -11.87 -15.79
N ALA A 59 6.52 -12.43 -16.58
CA ALA A 59 7.35 -13.55 -16.14
C ALA A 59 8.26 -13.16 -14.96
N GLN A 60 8.82 -11.95 -15.00
CA GLN A 60 9.63 -11.41 -13.91
C GLN A 60 8.77 -11.17 -12.66
N ALA A 61 7.59 -10.58 -12.80
CA ALA A 61 6.71 -10.27 -11.69
C ALA A 61 6.25 -11.53 -10.93
N LEU A 62 5.97 -12.62 -11.65
CA LEU A 62 5.69 -13.93 -11.05
C LEU A 62 6.93 -14.53 -10.37
N ALA A 63 8.10 -14.49 -11.04
CA ALA A 63 9.34 -15.06 -10.49
C ALA A 63 9.84 -14.32 -9.23
N GLN A 64 9.63 -13.01 -9.15
CA GLN A 64 9.95 -12.18 -7.98
C GLN A 64 8.87 -12.26 -6.89
N GLY A 65 7.76 -12.96 -7.14
CA GLY A 65 6.65 -13.06 -6.22
C GLY A 65 5.91 -11.75 -6.00
N TRP A 66 6.00 -10.79 -6.92
CA TRP A 66 5.20 -9.55 -6.88
C TRP A 66 3.75 -9.81 -7.28
N VAL A 67 3.55 -10.74 -8.20
CA VAL A 67 2.24 -11.15 -8.71
C VAL A 67 2.04 -12.63 -8.40
N GLN A 68 0.80 -12.99 -8.10
CA GLN A 68 0.35 -14.37 -7.94
C GLN A 68 -0.80 -14.67 -8.90
N LEU A 69 -0.92 -15.95 -9.26
CA LEU A 69 -2.01 -16.47 -10.06
C LEU A 69 -3.15 -16.92 -9.15
N LEU A 70 -4.38 -16.62 -9.54
CA LEU A 70 -5.59 -16.98 -8.84
C LEU A 70 -6.47 -17.85 -9.73
N ALA A 71 -7.05 -18.89 -9.13
CA ALA A 71 -7.97 -19.79 -9.81
C ALA A 71 -9.35 -19.16 -10.11
N ARG A 72 -9.68 -18.04 -9.45
CA ARG A 72 -10.94 -17.31 -9.56
C ARG A 72 -10.68 -15.82 -9.41
N PRO A 73 -11.51 -14.95 -10.03
CA PRO A 73 -11.35 -13.52 -9.83
C PRO A 73 -11.66 -13.14 -8.38
N LEU A 74 -10.90 -12.19 -7.85
CA LEU A 74 -11.25 -11.50 -6.61
C LEU A 74 -11.99 -10.22 -6.93
N GLN A 75 -12.94 -9.86 -6.07
CA GLN A 75 -13.56 -8.55 -6.09
C GLN A 75 -12.75 -7.60 -5.21
N GLY A 76 -12.64 -6.37 -5.65
CA GLY A 76 -12.10 -5.27 -4.87
C GLY A 76 -13.01 -4.96 -3.68
N PRO A 77 -12.49 -4.22 -2.69
CA PRO A 77 -13.28 -3.87 -1.52
C PRO A 77 -14.46 -2.93 -1.89
N ASP A 78 -15.67 -3.40 -1.63
CA ASP A 78 -16.95 -2.68 -1.87
C ASP A 78 -17.32 -1.72 -0.71
N ALA A 79 -16.48 -1.62 0.30
CA ALA A 79 -16.89 -1.01 1.55
C ALA A 79 -16.84 0.52 1.53
N LYS A 80 -17.69 1.14 2.38
CA LYS A 80 -17.52 2.53 2.80
C LYS A 80 -16.11 2.66 3.39
N LEU A 81 -15.32 3.54 2.79
CA LEU A 81 -13.89 3.64 3.01
C LEU A 81 -13.54 3.67 4.51
N ASP A 82 -14.25 4.47 5.31
CA ASP A 82 -13.94 4.67 6.73
C ASP A 82 -14.04 3.39 7.58
N ASP A 83 -15.16 2.67 7.54
CA ASP A 83 -15.36 1.47 8.38
C ASP A 83 -14.42 0.32 7.98
N PHE A 84 -14.13 0.22 6.67
CA PHE A 84 -13.24 -0.79 6.12
C PHE A 84 -11.79 -0.53 6.43
N LEU A 85 -11.33 0.72 6.23
CA LEU A 85 -9.94 1.09 6.47
C LEU A 85 -9.54 0.78 7.91
N GLN A 86 -10.39 1.09 8.90
CA GLN A 86 -10.10 0.83 10.31
C GLN A 86 -9.85 -0.66 10.59
N HIS A 87 -10.69 -1.55 10.03
CA HIS A 87 -10.53 -2.99 10.23
C HIS A 87 -9.30 -3.54 9.52
N VAL A 88 -9.03 -3.05 8.30
CA VAL A 88 -7.88 -3.47 7.50
C VAL A 88 -6.57 -3.08 8.16
N ILE A 89 -6.38 -1.81 8.52
CA ILE A 89 -5.13 -1.34 9.13
C ILE A 89 -4.87 -1.97 10.51
N ALA A 90 -5.93 -2.28 11.27
CA ALA A 90 -5.79 -2.99 12.54
C ALA A 90 -5.12 -4.36 12.38
N SER A 91 -5.40 -5.08 11.29
CA SER A 91 -4.83 -6.42 11.06
C SER A 91 -3.34 -6.40 10.64
N LEU A 92 -2.81 -5.22 10.32
CA LEU A 92 -1.42 -5.02 9.92
C LEU A 92 -0.49 -4.78 11.12
N SER A 93 -1.03 -4.69 12.33
CA SER A 93 -0.27 -4.51 13.58
C SER A 93 -0.48 -5.71 14.50
N GLY A 94 0.61 -6.22 15.09
CA GLY A 94 0.55 -7.27 16.12
C GLY A 94 -0.24 -6.86 17.36
N GLU A 95 -0.36 -5.56 17.62
CA GLU A 95 -1.12 -4.99 18.75
C GLU A 95 -2.47 -4.41 18.33
N ARG A 96 -2.83 -4.50 17.05
CA ARG A 96 -4.01 -3.86 16.46
C ARG A 96 -4.05 -2.34 16.64
N ARG A 97 -2.88 -1.72 16.76
CA ARG A 97 -2.69 -0.27 16.84
C ARG A 97 -2.15 0.23 15.51
N ALA A 98 -2.91 1.06 14.81
CA ALA A 98 -2.50 1.58 13.51
C ALA A 98 -3.12 2.93 13.20
N VAL A 99 -2.40 3.74 12.42
CA VAL A 99 -2.87 5.01 11.86
C VAL A 99 -2.56 5.02 10.38
N LEU A 100 -3.53 5.46 9.58
CA LEU A 100 -3.33 5.88 8.21
C LEU A 100 -3.31 7.42 8.19
N ALA A 101 -2.22 8.00 7.73
CA ALA A 101 -2.04 9.44 7.65
C ALA A 101 -1.79 9.91 6.21
N SER A 102 -2.12 11.16 5.91
CA SER A 102 -1.73 11.81 4.67
C SER A 102 -0.26 12.25 4.70
N GLU A 103 0.30 12.59 3.54
CA GLU A 103 1.64 13.17 3.42
C GLU A 103 1.80 14.47 4.23
N GLU A 104 0.72 15.25 4.38
CA GLU A 104 0.69 16.51 5.14
C GLU A 104 0.52 16.31 6.66
N GLY A 105 0.40 15.06 7.12
CA GLY A 105 0.31 14.74 8.54
C GLY A 105 -1.10 14.79 9.13
N PHE A 106 -2.15 14.65 8.31
CA PHE A 106 -3.52 14.50 8.80
C PHE A 106 -3.87 13.03 9.03
N CYS A 107 -4.52 12.72 10.15
CA CYS A 107 -5.07 11.39 10.41
C CYS A 107 -6.27 11.12 9.49
N LEU A 108 -6.16 10.11 8.62
CA LEU A 108 -7.21 9.66 7.70
C LEU A 108 -7.99 8.47 8.26
N GLY A 109 -7.37 7.68 9.14
CA GLY A 109 -8.00 6.55 9.80
C GLY A 109 -7.14 6.01 10.93
N ARG A 110 -7.77 5.44 11.96
CA ARG A 110 -7.06 4.87 13.12
C ARG A 110 -7.74 3.64 13.68
N ALA A 111 -6.95 2.76 14.28
CA ALA A 111 -7.41 1.59 15.01
C ALA A 111 -6.57 1.40 16.28
N GLY A 112 -7.21 1.06 17.41
CA GLY A 112 -6.51 0.75 18.66
C GLY A 112 -5.73 1.90 19.33
N VAL A 113 -5.78 3.11 18.76
CA VAL A 113 -5.18 4.34 19.29
C VAL A 113 -6.25 5.41 19.43
N ASP A 114 -6.09 6.33 20.38
CA ASP A 114 -6.99 7.47 20.53
C ASP A 114 -6.70 8.56 19.47
N GLN A 115 -7.53 9.61 19.46
CA GLN A 115 -7.41 10.66 18.44
C GLN A 115 -6.15 11.52 18.64
N GLU A 116 -5.80 11.85 19.89
CA GLU A 116 -4.66 12.71 20.19
C GLU A 116 -3.35 12.02 19.81
N GLU A 117 -3.23 10.73 20.13
CA GLU A 117 -2.11 9.90 19.72
C GLU A 117 -2.04 9.76 18.19
N ALA A 118 -3.17 9.53 17.52
CA ALA A 118 -3.22 9.42 16.06
C ALA A 118 -2.80 10.71 15.34
N ASP A 119 -3.25 11.86 15.82
CA ASP A 119 -2.86 13.17 15.27
C ASP A 119 -1.36 13.44 15.49
N THR A 120 -0.85 13.07 16.67
CA THR A 120 0.59 13.18 16.98
C THR A 120 1.44 12.30 16.07
N LEU A 121 1.04 11.04 15.86
CA LEU A 121 1.73 10.11 14.96
C LEU A 121 1.66 10.55 13.50
N SER A 122 0.54 11.15 13.08
CA SER A 122 0.37 11.68 11.73
C SER A 122 1.32 12.86 11.48
N ALA A 123 1.41 13.81 12.43
CA ALA A 123 2.37 14.91 12.36
C ALA A 123 3.82 14.40 12.35
N ALA A 124 4.15 13.42 13.19
CA ALA A 124 5.47 12.82 13.24
C ALA A 124 5.86 12.13 11.91
N ALA A 125 4.89 11.53 11.21
CA ALA A 125 5.12 10.92 9.91
C ALA A 125 5.48 11.98 8.84
N ALA A 126 4.79 13.13 8.84
CA ALA A 126 5.13 14.26 7.97
C ALA A 126 6.53 14.85 8.28
N ASP A 127 6.86 15.03 9.57
CA ASP A 127 8.19 15.48 9.98
C ASP A 127 9.29 14.50 9.53
N TYR A 128 9.02 13.19 9.61
CA TYR A 128 9.93 12.17 9.12
C TYR A 128 10.05 12.18 7.59
N ALA A 129 8.97 12.42 6.84
CA ALA A 129 9.01 12.58 5.39
C ALA A 129 10.00 13.67 4.97
N ASP A 130 9.94 14.81 5.66
CA ASP A 130 10.85 15.94 5.47
C ASP A 130 12.31 15.57 5.78
N PHE A 131 12.52 14.79 6.84
CA PHE A 131 13.85 14.25 7.16
C PHE A 131 14.34 13.29 6.08
N ALA A 132 13.50 12.36 5.63
CA ALA A 132 13.78 11.36 4.61
C ALA A 132 14.18 12.02 3.28
N ALA A 133 13.43 13.02 2.83
CA ALA A 133 13.74 13.79 1.63
C ALA A 133 15.10 14.51 1.72
N ARG A 134 15.48 15.00 2.91
CA ARG A 134 16.82 15.57 3.13
C ARG A 134 17.91 14.51 3.07
N GLN A 135 17.67 13.30 3.58
CA GLN A 135 18.65 12.21 3.54
C GLN A 135 18.82 11.64 2.12
N GLU A 136 17.75 11.57 1.34
CA GLU A 136 17.80 11.16 -0.06
C GLU A 136 18.73 12.06 -0.87
N ARG A 137 18.59 13.38 -0.73
CA ARG A 137 19.47 14.37 -1.37
C ARG A 137 20.94 14.26 -0.95
N ARG A 138 21.22 13.61 0.17
CA ARG A 138 22.58 13.34 0.69
C ARG A 138 23.08 11.95 0.29
N GLY A 139 22.28 11.15 -0.42
CA GLY A 139 22.62 9.81 -0.88
C GLY A 139 22.45 8.71 0.16
N TRP A 140 21.78 8.97 1.29
CA TRP A 140 21.56 7.94 2.30
C TRP A 140 20.25 7.17 2.05
N ALA A 141 20.35 6.05 1.34
CA ALA A 141 19.20 5.20 0.99
C ALA A 141 18.51 4.52 2.19
N GLY A 142 19.16 4.45 3.36
CA GLY A 142 18.62 3.74 4.54
C GLY A 142 17.61 4.56 5.36
N ALA A 143 17.45 5.84 5.07
CA ALA A 143 16.61 6.76 5.83
C ALA A 143 15.45 7.35 4.99
N THR A 144 15.11 6.71 3.87
CA THR A 144 14.19 7.27 2.87
C THR A 144 12.85 6.55 2.81
N ARG A 145 12.71 5.42 3.50
CA ARG A 145 11.57 4.53 3.30
C ARG A 145 10.95 4.07 4.63
N TYR A 146 11.59 3.18 5.36
CA TYR A 146 11.01 2.62 6.59
C TYR A 146 11.77 3.10 7.82
N VAL A 147 11.04 3.44 8.88
CA VAL A 147 11.62 3.77 10.18
C VAL A 147 10.83 3.10 11.30
N SER A 148 11.52 2.73 12.36
CA SER A 148 10.93 2.24 13.60
C SER A 148 11.46 3.04 14.78
N PHE A 149 10.56 3.36 15.71
CA PHE A 149 10.85 4.06 16.94
C PHE A 149 10.69 3.09 18.11
N HIS A 150 11.60 3.13 19.07
CA HIS A 150 11.67 2.21 20.19
C HIS A 150 11.64 2.99 21.50
N ALA A 151 10.70 2.65 22.40
CA ALA A 151 10.66 3.20 23.75
C ALA A 151 11.33 2.27 24.79
N ASP A 152 11.36 0.96 24.53
CA ASP A 152 11.95 -0.04 25.41
C ASP A 152 13.32 -0.50 24.87
N PRO A 153 14.43 -0.20 25.56
CA PRO A 153 15.77 -0.59 25.12
C PRO A 153 16.08 -2.08 25.32
N GLU A 154 15.32 -2.82 26.14
CA GLU A 154 15.60 -4.22 26.47
C GLU A 154 15.08 -5.18 25.39
N PHE A 155 13.90 -4.92 24.84
CA PHE A 155 13.26 -5.80 23.85
C PHE A 155 13.44 -5.34 22.40
N LEU A 156 13.80 -4.07 22.16
CA LEU A 156 13.92 -3.44 20.82
C LEU A 156 12.76 -3.75 19.87
N LEU A 157 11.58 -4.08 20.40
CA LEU A 157 10.35 -4.14 19.63
C LEU A 157 9.97 -2.69 19.27
N PRO A 158 9.57 -2.41 18.01
CA PRO A 158 9.09 -1.09 17.65
C PRO A 158 7.88 -0.71 18.51
N SER A 159 7.92 0.47 19.12
CA SER A 159 6.70 1.11 19.63
C SER A 159 5.82 1.52 18.46
N TYR A 160 6.43 2.09 17.42
CA TYR A 160 5.79 2.39 16.14
C TYR A 160 6.75 2.22 14.97
N SER A 161 6.25 1.72 13.85
CA SER A 161 6.93 1.71 12.56
C SER A 161 6.16 2.54 11.53
N PHE A 162 6.85 3.39 10.78
CA PHE A 162 6.26 4.24 9.75
C PHE A 162 6.61 3.72 8.36
N LEU A 163 5.60 3.62 7.51
CA LEU A 163 5.70 3.07 6.15
C LEU A 163 5.02 4.00 5.15
N PRO A 164 5.79 4.69 4.30
CA PRO A 164 5.24 5.54 3.26
C PRO A 164 4.85 4.69 2.06
N PHE A 165 3.79 5.11 1.39
CA PHE A 165 3.38 4.59 0.10
C PHE A 165 2.66 5.68 -0.70
N TRP A 166 2.65 5.53 -2.02
CA TRP A 166 2.06 6.54 -2.91
C TRP A 166 1.06 5.90 -3.85
N VAL A 167 -0.18 6.40 -3.85
CA VAL A 167 -1.25 5.96 -4.74
C VAL A 167 -1.61 7.11 -5.67
N ASP A 168 -1.44 6.90 -6.97
CA ASP A 168 -1.76 7.91 -8.01
C ASP A 168 -1.12 9.28 -7.74
N GLY A 169 0.10 9.27 -7.19
CA GLY A 169 0.91 10.46 -6.87
C GLY A 169 0.65 11.06 -5.48
N ALA A 170 -0.45 10.68 -4.80
CA ALA A 170 -0.73 11.11 -3.44
C ALA A 170 0.04 10.25 -2.42
N GLY A 171 0.76 10.90 -1.50
CA GLY A 171 1.51 10.24 -0.44
C GLY A 171 0.67 9.91 0.79
N TYR A 172 0.95 8.76 1.38
CA TYR A 172 0.31 8.25 2.59
C TYR A 172 1.35 7.63 3.51
N TRP A 173 1.02 7.58 4.79
CA TRP A 173 1.80 6.88 5.81
C TRP A 173 0.93 5.86 6.53
N LEU A 174 1.37 4.61 6.52
CA LEU A 174 0.88 3.59 7.43
C LEU A 174 1.79 3.57 8.66
N VAL A 175 1.23 3.91 9.81
CA VAL A 175 1.90 3.86 11.12
C VAL A 175 1.37 2.65 11.88
N LEU A 176 2.26 1.74 12.27
CA LEU A 176 1.91 0.47 12.91
C LEU A 176 2.54 0.39 14.30
N GLY A 177 1.71 0.20 15.33
CA GLY A 177 2.17 -0.04 16.69
C GLY A 177 2.61 -1.49 16.87
N GLY A 178 3.68 -1.71 17.66
CA GLY A 178 4.23 -3.05 17.88
C GLY A 178 4.86 -3.64 16.60
N GLU A 179 4.70 -4.95 16.40
CA GLU A 179 5.23 -5.67 15.24
C GLU A 179 4.42 -5.38 13.96
N PRO A 180 5.07 -4.90 12.86
CA PRO A 180 4.43 -4.78 11.55
C PRO A 180 4.16 -6.13 10.89
N LEU A 181 2.90 -6.44 10.61
CA LEU A 181 2.46 -7.67 9.96
C LEU A 181 2.19 -7.45 8.46
N LEU A 182 3.21 -7.01 7.73
CA LEU A 182 3.06 -6.58 6.33
C LEU A 182 2.90 -7.72 5.33
N ASN A 183 3.33 -8.94 5.67
CA ASN A 183 3.08 -10.12 4.85
C ASN A 183 1.65 -10.64 5.07
N ASN A 184 0.67 -9.77 4.82
CA ASN A 184 -0.74 -9.99 5.09
C ASN A 184 -1.57 -9.49 3.88
N PRO A 185 -2.51 -10.30 3.34
CA PRO A 185 -3.41 -9.88 2.26
C PRO A 185 -4.15 -8.56 2.52
N ALA A 186 -4.41 -8.22 3.79
CA ALA A 186 -5.00 -6.94 4.18
C ALA A 186 -4.23 -5.72 3.67
N LEU A 187 -2.90 -5.84 3.48
CA LEU A 187 -2.11 -4.77 2.88
C LEU A 187 -2.51 -4.55 1.42
N VAL A 188 -2.75 -5.64 0.68
CA VAL A 188 -3.19 -5.55 -0.72
C VAL A 188 -4.60 -4.95 -0.79
N GLU A 189 -5.49 -5.36 0.11
CA GLU A 189 -6.83 -4.80 0.26
C GLU A 189 -6.82 -3.30 0.58
N LEU A 190 -5.91 -2.84 1.45
CA LEU A 190 -5.72 -1.43 1.78
C LEU A 190 -5.40 -0.61 0.53
N LEU A 191 -4.36 -1.00 -0.22
CA LEU A 191 -3.90 -0.28 -1.40
C LEU A 191 -4.96 -0.31 -2.50
N TRP A 192 -5.66 -1.43 -2.66
CA TRP A 192 -6.76 -1.53 -3.62
C TRP A 192 -7.92 -0.60 -3.24
N GLY A 193 -8.32 -0.59 -1.97
CA GLY A 193 -9.39 0.28 -1.49
C GLY A 193 -9.10 1.77 -1.65
N ILE A 194 -7.86 2.20 -1.36
CA ILE A 194 -7.43 3.60 -1.56
C ILE A 194 -7.48 3.95 -3.06
N LYS A 195 -6.96 3.08 -3.93
CA LYS A 195 -6.96 3.31 -5.39
C LYS A 195 -8.37 3.40 -5.97
N GLU A 196 -9.25 2.48 -5.59
CA GLU A 196 -10.65 2.48 -6.02
C GLU A 196 -11.41 3.72 -5.51
N ALA A 197 -11.18 4.14 -4.27
CA ALA A 197 -11.75 5.37 -3.76
C ALA A 197 -11.30 6.59 -4.59
N GLY A 198 -10.01 6.72 -4.89
CA GLY A 198 -9.47 7.79 -5.73
C GLY A 198 -10.10 7.84 -7.12
N ASN A 199 -10.33 6.69 -7.74
CA ASN A 199 -11.01 6.58 -9.04
C ASN A 199 -12.46 7.09 -8.99
N ARG A 200 -13.21 6.77 -7.93
CA ARG A 200 -14.60 7.21 -7.74
C ARG A 200 -14.70 8.74 -7.61
N PHE A 201 -13.81 9.37 -6.84
CA PHE A 201 -13.80 10.83 -6.68
C PHE A 201 -13.36 11.57 -7.96
N SER A 202 -12.38 11.03 -8.69
CA SER A 202 -11.92 11.61 -9.95
C SER A 202 -12.96 11.48 -11.08
N GLY A 203 -13.73 10.39 -11.10
CA GLY A 203 -14.83 10.18 -12.04
C GLY A 203 -16.05 11.06 -11.74
N ALA A 204 -16.37 11.30 -10.46
CA ALA A 204 -17.47 12.16 -10.04
C ALA A 204 -17.23 13.65 -10.39
N ALA A 205 -15.98 14.10 -10.44
CA ALA A 205 -15.62 15.46 -10.84
C ALA A 205 -15.74 15.74 -12.35
N ARG A 206 -16.10 14.73 -13.16
CA ARG A 206 -16.28 14.83 -14.63
C ARG A 206 -17.75 14.78 -15.09
N LEU A 207 -18.70 14.88 -14.18
CA LEU A 207 -20.15 15.00 -14.43
C LEU A 207 -20.66 16.38 -14.01
#